data_AF-A0A1Y5HPJ8-F1
#
_entry.id   AF-A0A1Y5HPJ8-F1
#
_cell.length_a   1.000
_cell.length_b   1.000
_cell.length_c   1.000
_cell.angle_alpha   90.00
_cell.angle_beta   90.00
_cell.angle_gamma   90.00
#
_symmetry.space_group_name_H-M   'P 1'
#
loop_
_entity.id
_entity.type
_entity.pdbx_description
1 polymer ?
#
loop_
_entity_poly.entity_id
_entity_poly.type
_entity_poly.pdbx_seq_one_letter_code
_entity_poly.pdbx_strand_id
1 'polypeptide(L)'
;MTTGTEQITAAEIETAEAGQNESFEGVLADTDKHTDETEHHHGPAKGISRWFFTTNHKDIGSMYLWFSLAMFMVGGCMALMVRTELFQPGLQFIEPDFFNQMTTMHGLIMVFGAVMPAFVGLANWMIPMMVGAPDMALPRLNNWSFWILPFAFSIMLMTLFMEGGGPNFGWTFYAPLSTT
;
A
#
# COMPACT_ATOMS: atom_id res chain seq x y z
N MET A 1 -48.70 13.79 -72.50
CA MET A 1 -49.05 12.63 -71.65
C MET A 1 -47.77 12.04 -71.01
N THR A 2 -46.86 12.88 -70.49
CA THR A 2 -45.54 12.45 -69.98
C THR A 2 -45.20 12.95 -68.57
N THR A 3 -46.03 13.81 -67.97
CA THR A 3 -45.72 14.48 -66.69
C THR A 3 -46.01 13.62 -65.45
N GLY A 4 -46.73 12.49 -65.61
CA GLY A 4 -47.10 11.61 -64.50
C GLY A 4 -45.99 10.62 -64.11
N THR A 5 -45.17 10.19 -65.07
CA THR A 5 -44.17 9.14 -64.83
C THR A 5 -42.94 9.68 -64.10
N GLU A 6 -42.51 10.92 -64.39
CA GLU A 6 -41.35 11.54 -63.74
C GLU A 6 -41.58 11.84 -62.25
N GLN A 7 -42.81 12.22 -61.88
CA GLN A 7 -43.20 12.49 -60.49
C GLN A 7 -43.24 11.20 -59.63
N ILE A 8 -43.62 10.06 -60.23
CA ILE A 8 -43.63 8.77 -59.53
C ILE A 8 -42.19 8.32 -59.25
N THR A 9 -41.30 8.46 -60.22
CA THR A 9 -39.86 8.15 -60.02
C THR A 9 -39.19 9.06 -59.00
N ALA A 10 -39.54 10.34 -58.94
CA ALA A 10 -38.98 11.26 -57.95
C ALA A 10 -39.45 10.93 -56.52
N ALA A 11 -40.74 10.62 -56.34
CA ALA A 11 -41.29 10.21 -55.06
C ALA A 11 -40.73 8.85 -54.58
N GLU A 12 -40.48 7.92 -55.50
CA GLU A 12 -39.88 6.62 -55.20
C GLU A 12 -38.40 6.74 -54.80
N ILE A 13 -37.65 7.66 -55.43
CA ILE A 13 -36.27 7.99 -55.06
C ILE A 13 -36.22 8.68 -53.69
N GLU A 14 -37.10 9.65 -53.41
CA GLU A 14 -37.16 10.32 -52.12
C GLU A 14 -37.54 9.36 -50.98
N THR A 15 -38.45 8.42 -51.26
CA THR A 15 -38.83 7.36 -50.29
C THR A 15 -37.68 6.36 -50.06
N ALA A 16 -36.87 6.08 -51.09
CA ALA A 16 -35.70 5.22 -50.96
C ALA A 16 -34.55 5.90 -50.20
N GLU A 17 -34.29 7.19 -50.44
CA GLU A 17 -33.32 7.99 -49.68
C GLU A 17 -33.76 8.17 -48.22
N ALA A 18 -35.07 8.33 -47.98
CA ALA A 18 -35.69 8.36 -46.65
C ALA A 18 -35.69 7.00 -45.92
N GLY A 19 -35.54 5.88 -46.62
CA GLY A 19 -35.29 4.59 -45.97
C GLY A 19 -33.80 4.39 -45.64
N GLN A 20 -32.92 4.94 -46.49
CA GLN A 20 -31.47 4.80 -46.33
C GLN A 20 -30.93 5.70 -45.21
N ASN A 21 -31.48 6.90 -45.03
CA ASN A 21 -31.12 7.78 -43.91
C ASN A 21 -31.64 7.23 -42.56
N GLU A 22 -32.83 6.65 -42.48
CA GLU A 22 -33.35 6.05 -41.24
C GLU A 22 -32.58 4.79 -40.85
N SER A 23 -32.16 3.98 -41.82
CA SER A 23 -31.29 2.83 -41.54
C SER A 23 -29.87 3.25 -41.12
N PHE A 24 -29.33 4.34 -41.69
CA PHE A 24 -28.04 4.90 -41.29
C PHE A 24 -28.11 5.57 -39.91
N GLU A 25 -29.15 6.34 -39.61
CA GLU A 25 -29.41 6.87 -38.27
C GLU A 25 -29.65 5.75 -37.25
N GLY A 26 -30.31 4.66 -37.64
CA GLY A 26 -30.46 3.46 -36.83
C GLY A 26 -29.13 2.79 -36.50
N VAL A 27 -28.21 2.70 -37.46
CA VAL A 27 -26.85 2.15 -37.27
C VAL A 27 -25.98 3.09 -36.42
N LEU A 28 -26.09 4.41 -36.59
CA LEU A 28 -25.41 5.38 -35.73
C LEU A 28 -25.96 5.33 -34.30
N ALA A 29 -27.28 5.21 -34.14
CA ALA A 29 -27.92 5.07 -32.83
C ALA A 29 -27.61 3.73 -32.15
N ASP A 30 -27.35 2.65 -32.91
CA ASP A 30 -26.90 1.37 -32.39
C ASP A 30 -25.40 1.38 -32.02
N THR A 31 -24.59 2.08 -32.81
CA THR A 31 -23.16 2.30 -32.54
C THR A 31 -22.94 3.14 -31.28
N ASP A 32 -23.79 4.14 -31.03
CA ASP A 32 -23.77 4.95 -29.80
C ASP A 32 -24.39 4.21 -28.60
N LYS A 33 -25.21 3.18 -28.82
CA LYS A 33 -25.78 2.34 -27.74
C LYS A 33 -24.86 1.24 -27.24
N HIS A 34 -23.75 0.97 -27.93
CA HIS A 34 -22.81 -0.09 -27.54
C HIS A 34 -21.70 0.36 -26.57
N THR A 35 -21.89 1.49 -25.88
CA THR A 35 -20.97 1.96 -24.82
C THR A 35 -21.59 2.11 -23.44
N ASP A 36 -22.84 1.67 -23.24
CA ASP A 36 -23.53 1.79 -21.94
C ASP A 36 -24.21 0.47 -21.50
N GLU A 37 -23.65 -0.67 -21.89
CA GLU A 37 -23.87 -1.88 -21.10
C GLU A 37 -23.08 -1.76 -19.81
N THR A 38 -23.83 -1.42 -18.77
CA THR A 38 -23.47 -1.45 -17.36
C THR A 38 -22.69 -2.70 -16.99
N GLU A 39 -21.37 -2.67 -17.20
CA GLU A 39 -20.48 -3.52 -16.45
C GLU A 39 -20.56 -3.07 -15.00
N HIS A 40 -21.29 -3.85 -14.20
CA HIS A 40 -21.14 -3.89 -12.74
C HIS A 40 -19.74 -4.41 -12.40
N HIS A 41 -18.69 -3.70 -12.82
CA HIS A 41 -17.36 -3.87 -12.28
C HIS A 41 -17.41 -3.40 -10.85
N HIS A 42 -17.30 -4.36 -9.94
CA HIS A 42 -17.03 -4.16 -8.53
C HIS A 42 -15.93 -3.11 -8.36
N GLY A 43 -16.34 -1.86 -8.16
CA GLY A 43 -15.40 -0.78 -7.90
C GLY A 43 -14.54 -1.17 -6.69
N PRO A 44 -13.22 -0.96 -6.73
CA PRO A 44 -12.35 -1.32 -5.61
C PRO A 44 -12.92 -0.65 -4.37
N ALA A 45 -13.34 -1.47 -3.39
CA ALA A 45 -14.11 -1.05 -2.22
C ALA A 45 -13.59 0.30 -1.72
N LYS A 46 -14.41 1.34 -1.72
CA LYS A 46 -13.98 2.67 -1.24
C LYS A 46 -14.04 2.67 0.29
N GLY A 47 -12.92 2.96 0.96
CA GLY A 47 -12.87 3.16 2.42
C GLY A 47 -11.67 2.51 3.11
N ILE A 48 -11.68 2.53 4.45
CA ILE A 48 -10.67 1.90 5.33
C ILE A 48 -10.56 0.39 5.08
N SER A 49 -11.68 -0.25 4.71
CA SER A 49 -11.72 -1.65 4.26
C SER A 49 -10.83 -1.91 3.04
N ARG A 50 -10.65 -0.93 2.14
CA ARG A 50 -9.71 -1.04 1.00
C ARG A 50 -8.28 -1.20 1.45
N TRP A 51 -7.89 -0.46 2.48
CA TRP A 51 -6.53 -0.50 3.03
C TRP A 51 -6.30 -1.77 3.85
N PHE A 52 -7.31 -2.24 4.59
CA PHE A 52 -7.26 -3.50 5.32
C PHE A 52 -7.29 -4.75 4.44
N PHE A 53 -7.91 -4.69 3.25
CA PHE A 53 -8.02 -5.82 2.33
C PHE A 53 -7.35 -5.55 0.97
N THR A 54 -6.41 -4.62 0.90
CA THR A 54 -5.74 -4.33 -0.37
C THR A 54 -4.93 -5.55 -0.79
N THR A 55 -5.06 -5.95 -2.05
CA THR A 55 -4.25 -7.02 -2.63
C THR A 55 -3.14 -6.47 -3.51
N ASN A 56 -3.20 -5.19 -3.89
CA ASN A 56 -2.23 -4.58 -4.79
C ASN A 56 -0.85 -4.45 -4.12
N HIS A 57 0.17 -5.09 -4.71
CA HIS A 57 1.55 -5.05 -4.22
C HIS A 57 2.15 -3.63 -4.11
N LYS A 58 1.69 -2.66 -4.91
CA LYS A 58 2.15 -1.26 -4.83
C LYS A 58 1.61 -0.56 -3.59
N ASP A 59 0.32 -0.72 -3.32
CA ASP A 59 -0.29 -0.13 -2.12
C ASP A 59 0.35 -0.74 -0.87
N ILE A 60 0.49 -2.07 -0.81
CA ILE A 60 1.14 -2.78 0.30
C ILE A 60 2.61 -2.32 0.47
N GLY A 61 3.37 -2.21 -0.63
CA GLY A 61 4.75 -1.73 -0.57
C GLY A 61 4.86 -0.30 0.00
N SER A 62 3.96 0.60 -0.38
CA SER A 62 3.92 1.96 0.19
C SER A 62 3.58 1.96 1.69
N MET A 63 2.70 1.04 2.14
CA MET A 63 2.40 0.86 3.56
C MET A 63 3.66 0.47 4.36
N TYR A 64 4.45 -0.47 3.85
CA TYR A 64 5.73 -0.87 4.44
C TYR A 64 6.73 0.30 4.51
N LEU A 65 6.82 1.12 3.46
CA LEU A 65 7.72 2.28 3.43
C LEU A 65 7.32 3.35 4.43
N TRP A 66 6.02 3.68 4.54
CA TRP A 66 5.54 4.61 5.55
C TRP A 66 5.78 4.11 6.97
N PHE A 67 5.52 2.82 7.21
CA PHE A 67 5.80 2.20 8.50
C PHE A 67 7.31 2.25 8.84
N SER A 68 8.15 1.87 7.88
CA SER A 68 9.61 1.91 8.03
C SER A 68 10.11 3.32 8.36
N LEU A 69 9.58 4.34 7.66
CA LEU A 69 9.93 5.73 7.91
C LEU A 69 9.52 6.17 9.32
N ALA A 70 8.32 5.80 9.78
CA ALA A 70 7.88 6.09 11.14
C ALA A 70 8.78 5.43 12.19
N MET A 71 9.12 4.15 12.02
CA MET A 71 10.02 3.44 12.93
C MET A 71 11.45 3.98 12.87
N PHE A 72 11.90 4.44 11.70
CA PHE A 72 13.19 5.10 11.54
C PHE A 72 13.27 6.40 12.35
N MET A 73 12.19 7.21 12.34
CA MET A 73 12.12 8.42 13.18
C MET A 73 12.14 8.07 14.67
N VAL A 74 11.36 7.06 15.09
CA VAL A 74 11.32 6.59 16.49
C VAL A 74 12.69 6.06 16.95
N GLY A 75 13.32 5.20 16.16
CA GLY A 75 14.66 4.67 16.44
C GLY A 75 15.73 5.77 16.39
N GLY A 76 15.62 6.71 15.46
CA GLY A 76 16.50 7.88 15.35
C GLY A 76 16.42 8.78 16.58
N CYS A 77 15.21 9.05 17.10
CA CYS A 77 15.02 9.79 18.34
C CYS A 77 15.72 9.11 19.54
N MET A 78 15.61 7.78 19.67
CA MET A 78 16.33 7.05 20.73
C MET A 78 17.85 7.15 20.58
N ALA A 79 18.37 7.06 19.35
CA ALA A 79 19.80 7.24 19.09
C ALA A 79 20.29 8.64 19.45
N LEU A 80 19.50 9.68 19.15
CA LEU A 80 19.83 11.04 19.55
C LEU A 80 19.85 11.19 21.07
N MET A 81 18.89 10.60 21.78
CA MET A 81 18.84 10.61 23.24
C MET A 81 20.05 9.90 23.87
N VAL A 82 20.40 8.70 23.38
CA VAL A 82 21.64 8.01 23.77
C VAL A 82 22.85 8.90 23.52
N ARG A 83 22.90 9.57 22.36
CA ARG A 83 24.02 10.46 22.04
C ARG A 83 24.07 11.67 22.97
N THR A 84 22.93 12.24 23.36
CA THR A 84 22.83 13.34 24.34
C THR A 84 23.49 12.98 25.66
N GLU A 85 23.27 11.76 26.17
CA GLU A 85 23.90 11.30 27.42
C GLU A 85 25.43 11.20 27.30
N LEU A 86 25.95 10.83 26.14
CA LEU A 86 27.40 10.72 25.90
C LEU A 86 28.11 12.06 25.57
N PHE A 87 27.44 13.21 25.57
CA PHE A 87 28.10 14.49 25.23
C PHE A 87 29.12 14.97 26.27
N GLN A 88 28.94 14.63 27.55
CA GLN A 88 29.96 14.86 28.59
C GLN A 88 30.07 13.63 29.49
N PRO A 89 31.26 13.32 30.00
CA PRO A 89 31.43 12.14 30.85
C PRO A 89 30.68 12.31 32.18
N GLY A 90 29.88 11.30 32.54
CA GLY A 90 29.07 11.27 33.76
C GLY A 90 27.63 10.79 33.50
N LEU A 91 26.85 10.62 34.57
CA LEU A 91 25.39 10.41 34.49
C LEU A 91 24.71 11.78 34.54
N GLN A 92 23.96 12.13 33.51
CA GLN A 92 23.36 13.45 33.34
C GLN A 92 21.83 13.39 33.36
N PHE A 93 21.23 12.63 32.44
CA PHE A 93 19.78 12.65 32.20
C PHE A 93 19.10 11.31 32.40
N ILE A 94 19.83 10.20 32.22
CA ILE A 94 19.24 8.87 32.09
C ILE A 94 19.85 7.90 33.09
N GLU A 95 19.01 7.11 33.76
CA GLU A 95 19.45 6.04 34.66
C GLU A 95 20.16 4.91 33.86
N PRO A 96 21.21 4.25 34.40
CA PRO A 96 21.98 3.26 33.66
C PRO A 96 21.15 2.11 33.06
N ASP A 97 20.08 1.71 33.76
CA ASP A 97 19.20 0.65 33.26
C ASP A 97 18.38 1.12 32.05
N PHE A 98 17.80 2.32 32.12
CA PHE A 98 17.05 2.91 31.01
C PHE A 98 17.95 3.20 29.79
N PHE A 99 19.23 3.53 30.00
CA PHE A 99 20.21 3.67 28.92
C PHE A 99 20.40 2.36 28.13
N ASN A 100 20.54 1.24 28.84
CA ASN A 100 20.68 -0.08 28.24
C ASN A 100 19.39 -0.52 27.52
N GLN A 101 18.22 -0.23 28.10
CA GLN A 101 16.93 -0.48 27.46
C GLN A 101 16.78 0.30 26.15
N MET A 102 17.07 1.60 26.16
CA MET A 102 16.98 2.44 24.96
C MET A 102 17.97 2.02 23.88
N THR A 103 19.19 1.64 24.24
CA THR A 103 20.19 1.17 23.28
C THR A 103 19.76 -0.14 22.63
N THR A 104 19.20 -1.05 23.41
CA THR A 104 18.65 -2.33 22.92
C THR A 104 17.47 -2.09 21.99
N MET A 105 16.50 -1.29 22.42
CA MET A 105 15.29 -0.96 21.65
C MET A 105 15.62 -0.20 20.37
N HIS A 106 16.59 0.73 20.41
CA HIS A 106 17.10 1.41 19.23
C HIS A 106 17.59 0.40 18.18
N GLY A 107 18.45 -0.54 18.57
CA GLY A 107 18.98 -1.56 17.65
C GLY A 107 17.89 -2.43 17.03
N LEU A 108 16.94 -2.91 17.84
CA LEU A 108 15.83 -3.74 17.37
C LEU A 108 14.90 -2.99 16.43
N ILE A 109 14.55 -1.75 16.76
CA ILE A 109 13.70 -0.89 15.94
C ILE A 109 14.38 -0.54 14.62
N MET A 110 15.67 -0.23 14.63
CA MET A 110 16.39 0.13 13.40
C MET A 110 16.53 -1.07 12.47
N VAL A 111 16.95 -2.23 12.96
CA VAL A 111 17.17 -3.41 12.11
C VAL A 111 15.84 -4.02 11.66
N PHE A 112 14.96 -4.35 12.59
CA PHE A 112 13.73 -5.08 12.28
C PHE A 112 12.55 -4.17 11.94
N GLY A 113 12.52 -2.94 12.43
CA GLY A 113 11.40 -2.01 12.24
C GLY A 113 11.61 -1.00 11.11
N ALA A 114 12.85 -0.59 10.84
CA ALA A 114 13.17 0.35 9.76
C ALA A 114 13.79 -0.37 8.55
N VAL A 115 14.94 -1.01 8.71
CA VAL A 115 15.71 -1.58 7.59
C VAL A 115 14.97 -2.72 6.91
N MET A 116 14.57 -3.76 7.64
CA MET A 116 13.86 -4.91 7.05
C MET A 116 12.55 -4.50 6.35
N PRO A 117 11.67 -3.67 6.95
CA PRO A 117 10.44 -3.23 6.29
C PRO A 117 10.69 -2.30 5.10
N ALA A 118 11.75 -1.48 5.12
CA ALA A 118 12.14 -0.70 3.94
C ALA A 118 12.50 -1.62 2.76
N PHE A 119 13.34 -2.61 2.99
CA PHE A 119 13.74 -3.57 1.95
C PHE A 119 12.55 -4.39 1.44
N VAL A 120 11.68 -4.87 2.34
CA VAL A 120 10.47 -5.61 1.96
C VAL A 120 9.47 -4.72 1.22
N GLY A 121 9.33 -3.45 1.61
CA GLY A 121 8.49 -2.48 0.91
C GLY A 121 8.96 -2.17 -0.51
N LEU A 122 10.26 -1.96 -0.67
CA LEU A 122 10.88 -1.80 -1.99
C LEU A 122 10.77 -3.07 -2.84
N ALA A 123 10.96 -4.24 -2.25
CA ALA A 123 10.78 -5.52 -2.93
C ALA A 123 9.35 -5.71 -3.44
N ASN A 124 8.34 -5.34 -2.64
CA ASN A 124 6.93 -5.35 -3.04
C ASN A 124 6.64 -4.43 -4.23
N TRP A 125 7.33 -3.29 -4.32
CA TRP A 125 7.23 -2.43 -5.50
C TRP A 125 7.96 -3.02 -6.72
N MET A 126 9.24 -3.36 -6.55
CA MET A 126 10.15 -3.58 -7.66
C MET A 126 10.08 -5.01 -8.23
N ILE A 127 9.93 -6.04 -7.39
CA ILE A 127 10.02 -7.44 -7.85
C ILE A 127 8.96 -7.78 -8.91
N PRO A 128 7.67 -7.49 -8.71
CA PRO A 128 6.67 -7.81 -9.74
C PRO A 128 6.91 -7.03 -11.04
N MET A 129 7.35 -5.77 -10.94
CA MET A 129 7.67 -4.95 -12.11
C MET A 129 8.89 -5.45 -12.88
N MET A 130 9.93 -5.93 -12.19
CA MET A 130 11.13 -6.50 -12.82
C MET A 130 10.85 -7.82 -13.54
N VAL A 131 9.93 -8.62 -13.01
CA VAL A 131 9.53 -9.92 -13.58
C VAL A 131 8.45 -9.77 -14.66
N GLY A 132 7.81 -8.60 -14.75
CA GLY A 132 6.67 -8.37 -15.67
C GLY A 132 5.39 -9.07 -15.23
N ALA A 133 5.29 -9.47 -13.97
CA ALA A 133 4.12 -10.12 -13.41
C ALA A 133 3.04 -9.09 -13.03
N PRO A 134 1.74 -9.42 -13.20
CA PRO A 134 0.65 -8.50 -12.86
C PRO A 134 0.49 -8.26 -11.34
N ASP A 135 0.91 -9.20 -10.49
CA ASP A 135 0.89 -9.06 -9.03
C ASP A 135 1.86 -10.07 -8.34
N MET A 136 1.98 -9.99 -7.02
CA MET A 136 2.67 -10.99 -6.17
C MET A 136 1.99 -12.37 -6.26
N ALA A 137 2.77 -13.45 -6.13
CA ALA A 137 2.26 -14.83 -6.22
C ALA A 137 1.18 -15.17 -5.16
N LEU A 138 1.23 -14.53 -3.98
CA LEU A 138 0.27 -14.71 -2.89
C LEU A 138 -0.17 -13.35 -2.30
N PRO A 139 -1.06 -12.59 -2.98
CA PRO A 139 -1.40 -11.21 -2.60
C PRO A 139 -2.01 -11.08 -1.20
N ARG A 140 -2.88 -12.03 -0.81
CA ARG A 140 -3.57 -12.00 0.50
C ARG A 140 -2.63 -12.28 1.67
N LEU A 141 -1.64 -13.16 1.49
CA LEU A 141 -0.65 -13.46 2.52
C LEU A 141 0.27 -12.26 2.74
N ASN A 142 0.61 -11.53 1.67
CA ASN A 142 1.42 -10.33 1.77
C ASN A 142 0.76 -9.23 2.61
N ASN A 143 -0.55 -9.01 2.44
CA ASN A 143 -1.30 -8.09 3.28
C ASN A 143 -1.30 -8.52 4.75
N TRP A 144 -1.49 -9.82 5.03
CA TRP A 144 -1.38 -10.35 6.40
C TRP A 144 0.00 -10.15 7.02
N SER A 145 1.06 -10.36 6.24
CA SER A 145 2.44 -10.08 6.67
C SER A 145 2.61 -8.63 7.09
N PHE A 146 1.99 -7.69 6.36
CA PHE A 146 2.03 -6.28 6.73
C PHE A 146 1.35 -6.05 8.08
N TRP A 147 0.15 -6.56 8.31
CA TRP A 147 -0.62 -6.27 9.54
C TRP A 147 -0.03 -6.87 10.83
N ILE A 148 0.68 -7.99 10.73
CA ILE A 148 1.39 -8.58 11.87
C ILE A 148 2.53 -7.65 12.33
N LEU A 149 3.14 -6.93 11.40
CA LEU A 149 4.31 -6.10 11.66
C LEU A 149 4.05 -4.92 12.61
N PRO A 150 3.11 -3.99 12.37
CA PRO A 150 2.83 -2.90 13.30
C PRO A 150 2.28 -3.42 14.63
N PHE A 151 1.58 -4.55 14.65
CA PHE A 151 1.12 -5.18 15.90
C PHE A 151 2.30 -5.67 16.75
N ALA A 152 3.26 -6.38 16.15
CA ALA A 152 4.47 -6.85 16.84
C ALA A 152 5.30 -5.68 17.39
N PHE A 153 5.51 -4.62 16.59
CA PHE A 153 6.26 -3.44 17.05
C PHE A 153 5.51 -2.63 18.11
N SER A 154 4.17 -2.57 18.05
CA SER A 154 3.37 -1.91 19.08
C SER A 154 3.52 -2.62 20.43
N ILE A 155 3.45 -3.96 20.45
CA ILE A 155 3.69 -4.73 21.67
C ILE A 155 5.10 -4.49 22.19
N MET A 156 6.10 -4.51 21.31
CA MET A 156 7.49 -4.27 21.69
C MET A 156 7.68 -2.87 22.29
N LEU A 157 7.09 -1.82 21.71
CA LEU A 157 7.14 -0.47 22.26
C LEU A 157 6.38 -0.35 23.60
N MET A 158 5.29 -1.09 23.78
CA MET A 158 4.56 -1.10 25.04
C MET A 158 5.37 -1.65 26.22
N THR A 159 6.39 -2.48 25.98
CA THR A 159 7.27 -2.98 27.05
C THR A 159 7.97 -1.85 27.81
N LEU A 160 8.26 -0.72 27.17
CA LEU A 160 8.87 0.45 27.82
C LEU A 160 7.96 1.11 28.87
N PHE A 161 6.64 0.88 28.80
CA PHE A 161 5.66 1.44 29.73
C PHE A 161 5.23 0.43 30.82
N MET A 162 5.76 -0.79 30.79
CA MET A 162 5.50 -1.81 31.82
C MET A 162 6.46 -1.67 33.00
N GLU A 163 6.04 -2.11 34.19
CA GLU A 163 6.84 -2.02 35.42
C GLU A 163 8.18 -2.77 35.34
N GLY A 164 8.28 -3.79 34.49
CA GLY A 164 9.52 -4.55 34.25
C GLY A 164 10.50 -3.92 33.24
N GLY A 165 10.13 -2.81 32.60
CA GLY A 165 10.92 -2.16 31.56
C GLY A 165 11.05 -2.97 30.26
N GLY A 166 11.76 -2.39 29.29
CA GLY A 166 12.12 -3.06 28.05
C GLY A 166 13.36 -3.97 28.20
N PRO A 167 13.71 -4.74 27.17
CA PRO A 167 14.93 -5.56 27.15
C PRO A 167 16.19 -4.70 27.37
N ASN A 168 17.05 -5.04 28.35
CA ASN A 168 18.26 -4.26 28.69
C ASN A 168 19.60 -4.96 28.31
N PHE A 169 19.53 -6.06 27.57
CA PHE A 169 20.67 -6.96 27.31
C PHE A 169 21.32 -6.83 25.91
N GLY A 170 20.93 -5.81 25.16
CA GLY A 170 21.43 -5.56 23.80
C GLY A 170 20.68 -6.36 22.72
N TRP A 171 20.79 -5.90 21.47
CA TRP A 171 20.07 -6.46 20.32
C TRP A 171 20.51 -7.89 19.95
N THR A 172 21.64 -8.37 20.46
CA THR A 172 22.21 -9.70 20.19
C THR A 172 21.65 -10.79 21.09
N PHE A 173 20.89 -10.44 22.14
CA PHE A 173 20.28 -11.40 23.07
C PHE A 173 21.25 -12.47 23.57
N TYR A 174 22.38 -12.06 24.14
CA TYR A 174 23.28 -13.03 24.74
C TYR A 174 22.56 -13.84 25.82
N ALA A 175 22.60 -15.17 25.69
CA ALA A 175 21.91 -16.11 26.58
C ALA A 175 22.11 -15.83 28.08
N PRO A 176 23.34 -15.63 28.61
CA PRO A 176 23.51 -15.43 30.06
C PRO A 176 22.86 -14.15 30.60
N LEU A 177 22.59 -13.16 29.74
CA LEU A 177 22.00 -11.87 30.13
C LEU A 177 20.49 -11.80 29.89
N SER A 178 19.91 -12.80 29.22
CA SER A 178 18.47 -12.86 28.86
C SER A 178 17.68 -13.91 29.64
N THR A 179 18.35 -14.78 30.40
CA THR A 179 17.73 -15.88 31.16
C THR A 179 17.74 -15.68 32.68
N THR A 180 18.31 -14.58 33.18
CA THR A 180 18.34 -14.24 34.61
C THR A 180 17.13 -13.39 34.94
#